data_AF-A0A822F5C3-F1
#
_entry.id   AF-A0A822F5C3-F1
#
_cell.length_a   1.000
_cell.length_b   1.000
_cell.length_c   1.000
_cell.angle_alpha   90.00
_cell.angle_beta   90.00
_cell.angle_gamma   90.00
#
_symmetry.space_group_name_H-M   'P 1'
#
loop_
_entity.id
_entity.type
_entity.pdbx_description
1 polymer ?
#
loop_
_entity_poly.entity_id
_entity_poly.type
_entity_poly.pdbx_seq_one_letter_code
_entity_poly.pdbx_strand_id
1 'polypeptide(L)'
;RLAENDFRSSFAFWTLGVISIILSFLANAGNLINLFVLTRRHMRSTMTTLLVTLAWADLVPPTVVSLNNILFYYFLPHMNHSSTFLTIQIITRSLFNVLANIFTTFSNWLVVLITTFRLIVVK
;
A
#
# COMPACT_ATOMS: atom_id res chain seq x y z
N ARG A 1 -9.61 -8.15 -31.82
CA ARG A 1 -10.24 -7.11 -30.97
C ARG A 1 -11.00 -7.73 -29.79
N LEU A 2 -11.96 -8.63 -29.98
CA LEU A 2 -12.64 -9.34 -28.87
C LEU A 2 -11.66 -10.16 -28.01
N ALA A 3 -10.88 -11.07 -28.61
CA ALA A 3 -9.88 -11.87 -27.89
C ALA A 3 -8.80 -11.05 -27.15
N GLU A 4 -8.49 -9.84 -27.64
CA GLU A 4 -7.52 -8.95 -26.99
C GLU A 4 -8.12 -8.30 -25.74
N ASN A 5 -9.40 -7.90 -25.80
CA ASN A 5 -10.11 -7.32 -24.66
C ASN A 5 -10.32 -8.36 -23.54
N ASP A 6 -10.63 -9.60 -23.90
CA ASP A 6 -10.83 -10.70 -22.95
C ASP A 6 -9.51 -11.11 -22.27
N PHE A 7 -8.40 -11.06 -23.00
CA PHE A 7 -7.08 -11.28 -22.41
C PHE A 7 -6.71 -10.17 -21.41
N ARG A 8 -6.92 -8.90 -21.78
CA ARG A 8 -6.61 -7.75 -20.91
C ARG A 8 -7.44 -7.76 -19.63
N SER A 9 -8.74 -8.05 -19.73
CA SER A 9 -9.63 -8.11 -18.55
C SER A 9 -9.23 -9.24 -17.61
N SER A 10 -8.96 -10.44 -18.16
CA SER A 10 -8.52 -11.60 -17.39
C SER A 10 -7.16 -11.36 -16.72
N PHE A 11 -6.20 -10.80 -17.46
CA PHE A 11 -4.89 -10.47 -16.93
C PHE A 11 -4.96 -9.43 -15.81
N ALA A 12 -5.77 -8.38 -15.99
CA ALA A 12 -5.98 -7.34 -14.98
C ALA A 12 -6.64 -7.91 -13.71
N PHE A 13 -7.61 -8.81 -13.85
CA PHE A 13 -8.22 -9.49 -12.71
C PHE A 13 -7.20 -10.31 -11.91
N TRP A 14 -6.37 -11.13 -12.57
CA TRP A 14 -5.37 -11.94 -11.87
C TRP A 14 -4.28 -11.07 -11.21
N THR A 15 -3.77 -10.07 -11.92
CA THR A 15 -2.66 -9.25 -11.41
C THR A 15 -3.10 -8.25 -10.36
N LEU A 16 -4.13 -7.45 -10.66
CA LEU A 16 -4.58 -6.37 -9.78
C LEU A 16 -5.64 -6.86 -8.78
N GLY A 17 -6.50 -7.79 -9.18
CA GLY A 17 -7.55 -8.34 -8.32
C GLY A 17 -7.08 -9.45 -7.37
N VAL A 18 -6.08 -10.25 -7.73
CA VAL A 18 -5.64 -11.39 -6.89
C VAL A 18 -4.22 -11.18 -6.35
N ILE A 19 -3.22 -11.10 -7.23
CA ILE A 19 -1.81 -11.03 -6.85
C ILE A 19 -1.53 -9.79 -6.00
N SER A 20 -2.02 -8.63 -6.40
CA SER A 20 -1.83 -7.39 -5.65
C SER A 20 -2.41 -7.46 -4.23
N ILE A 21 -3.54 -8.13 -4.01
CA ILE A 21 -4.13 -8.27 -2.68
C ILE A 21 -3.27 -9.15 -1.79
N ILE A 22 -2.77 -10.27 -2.33
CA ILE A 22 -1.86 -11.17 -1.61
C ILE A 22 -0.58 -10.44 -1.22
N LEU A 23 0.02 -9.69 -2.14
CA LEU A 23 1.21 -8.89 -1.86
C LEU A 23 0.95 -7.82 -0.80
N SER A 24 -0.19 -7.12 -0.86
CA SER A 24 -0.57 -6.15 0.16
C SER A 24 -0.71 -6.80 1.55
N PHE A 25 -1.28 -8.01 1.62
CA PHE A 25 -1.40 -8.74 2.88
C PHE A 25 -0.02 -9.12 3.46
N LEU A 26 0.88 -9.66 2.62
CA LEU A 26 2.24 -10.00 3.04
C LEU A 26 3.03 -8.76 3.50
N ALA A 27 2.93 -7.64 2.77
CA ALA A 27 3.56 -6.38 3.14
C ALA A 27 3.05 -5.88 4.50
N ASN A 28 1.73 -5.88 4.70
CA ASN A 28 1.14 -5.49 5.98
C ASN A 28 1.56 -6.41 7.12
N ALA A 29 1.55 -7.72 6.91
CA ALA A 29 1.97 -8.69 7.92
C ALA A 29 3.43 -8.47 8.34
N GLY A 30 4.33 -8.26 7.38
CA GLY A 30 5.74 -7.96 7.66
C GLY A 30 5.91 -6.67 8.49
N ASN A 31 5.21 -5.60 8.12
CA ASN A 31 5.26 -4.33 8.84
C ASN A 31 4.64 -4.40 10.25
N LEU A 32 3.57 -5.17 10.44
CA LEU A 32 2.98 -5.42 11.75
C LEU A 32 3.94 -6.19 12.66
N ILE A 33 4.64 -7.20 12.13
CA ILE A 33 5.67 -7.93 12.87
C ILE A 33 6.81 -6.97 13.28
N ASN A 34 7.28 -6.12 12.36
CA ASN A 34 8.29 -5.11 12.65
C ASN A 34 7.85 -4.17 13.77
N LEU A 35 6.63 -3.65 13.71
CA LEU A 35 6.08 -2.80 14.78
C LEU A 35 6.02 -3.55 16.12
N PHE A 36 5.56 -4.79 16.12
CA PHE A 36 5.48 -5.60 17.33
C PHE A 36 6.85 -5.88 17.96
N VAL A 37 7.88 -6.11 17.15
CA VAL A 37 9.25 -6.35 17.63
C VAL A 37 9.89 -5.05 18.13
N LEU A 38 9.81 -3.97 17.35
CA LEU A 38 10.51 -2.71 17.61
C LEU A 38 9.90 -1.87 18.73
N THR A 39 8.61 -2.06 19.04
CA THR A 39 7.95 -1.36 20.16
C THR A 39 8.29 -1.93 21.53
N ARG A 40 8.99 -3.07 21.61
CA ARG A 40 9.43 -3.67 22.89
C ARG A 40 10.40 -2.74 23.63
N ARG A 41 10.19 -2.60 24.95
CA ARG A 41 10.89 -1.62 25.83
C ARG A 41 12.42 -1.62 25.71
N HIS A 42 13.05 -2.76 25.44
CA HIS A 42 14.51 -2.89 25.38
C HIS A 42 15.17 -2.36 24.10
N MET A 43 14.40 -1.93 23.10
CA MET A 43 14.95 -1.48 21.81
C MET A 43 14.87 0.03 21.58
N ARG A 44 14.35 0.84 22.53
CA ARG A 44 14.09 2.28 22.32
C ARG A 44 15.38 3.09 22.11
N SER A 45 15.66 3.41 20.85
CA SER A 45 16.71 4.31 20.37
C SER A 45 16.15 5.21 19.25
N THR A 46 16.87 6.28 18.88
CA THR A 46 16.48 7.14 17.75
C THR A 46 16.32 6.33 16.45
N MET A 47 17.22 5.37 16.22
CA MET A 47 17.17 4.46 15.07
C MET A 47 15.89 3.62 15.06
N THR A 48 15.51 3.04 16.19
CA THR A 48 14.28 2.22 16.24
C THR A 48 13.03 3.05 16.12
N THR A 49 13.03 4.30 16.60
CA THR A 49 11.90 5.22 16.37
C THR A 49 11.74 5.49 14.88
N LEU A 50 12.83 5.75 14.14
CA LEU A 50 12.78 5.92 12.69
C LEU A 50 12.26 4.66 11.98
N LEU A 51 12.68 3.47 12.41
CA LEU A 51 12.20 2.20 11.85
C LEU A 51 10.72 1.92 12.17
N VAL A 52 10.25 2.30 13.37
CA VAL A 52 8.83 2.22 13.74
C VAL A 52 7.99 3.17 12.89
N THR A 53 8.45 4.40 12.70
CA THR A 53 7.77 5.37 11.83
C THR A 53 7.73 4.89 10.38
N LEU A 54 8.82 4.29 9.89
CA LEU A 54 8.86 3.69 8.55
C LEU A 54 7.87 2.53 8.44
N ALA A 55 7.87 1.59 9.39
CA ALA A 55 6.93 0.47 9.38
C ALA A 55 5.46 0.93 9.44
N TRP A 56 5.16 2.00 10.17
CA TRP A 56 3.83 2.64 10.15
C TRP A 56 3.48 3.23 8.79
N ALA A 57 4.43 3.94 8.18
CA ALA A 57 4.23 4.54 6.86
C ALA A 57 4.02 3.47 5.77
N ASP A 58 4.74 2.35 5.85
CA ASP A 58 4.66 1.24 4.91
C ASP A 58 3.37 0.41 5.03
N LEU A 59 2.57 0.57 6.10
CA LEU A 59 1.25 -0.08 6.21
C LEU A 59 0.19 0.58 5.32
N VAL A 60 0.31 1.89 5.07
CA VAL A 60 -0.76 2.66 4.41
C VAL A 60 -0.86 2.33 2.92
N PRO A 61 0.22 2.40 2.10
CA PRO A 61 0.13 2.12 0.67
C PRO A 61 -0.48 0.75 0.32
N PRO A 62 -0.01 -0.39 0.88
CA PRO A 62 -0.59 -1.70 0.54
C PRO A 62 -2.04 -1.84 0.98
N THR A 63 -2.43 -1.24 2.12
CA THR A 63 -3.82 -1.23 2.59
C THR A 63 -4.72 -0.44 1.63
N VAL A 64 -4.28 0.73 1.20
CA VAL A 64 -5.03 1.58 0.27
C VAL A 64 -5.16 0.92 -1.11
N VAL A 65 -4.08 0.31 -1.61
CA VAL A 65 -4.08 -0.43 -2.89
C VAL A 65 -5.02 -1.63 -2.83
N SER A 66 -4.98 -2.43 -1.76
CA SER A 66 -5.86 -3.59 -1.61
C SER A 66 -7.33 -3.19 -1.51
N LEU A 67 -7.67 -2.16 -0.72
CA LEU A 67 -9.04 -1.65 -0.63
C LEU A 67 -9.56 -1.18 -1.99
N ASN A 68 -8.74 -0.45 -2.75
CA ASN A 68 -9.09 0.03 -4.09
C ASN A 68 -9.36 -1.13 -5.06
N ASN A 69 -8.49 -2.15 -5.05
CA ASN A 69 -8.63 -3.32 -5.91
C ASN A 69 -9.83 -4.18 -5.50
N ILE A 70 -10.09 -4.34 -4.21
CA ILE A 70 -11.28 -5.05 -3.70
C ILE A 70 -12.56 -4.37 -4.19
N LEU A 71 -12.65 -3.05 -4.03
CA LEU A 71 -13.80 -2.26 -4.48
C LEU A 71 -14.00 -2.37 -6.00
N PHE A 72 -12.93 -2.28 -6.79
CA PHE A 72 -13.01 -2.28 -8.25
C PHE A 72 -13.32 -3.66 -8.84
N TYR A 73 -12.64 -4.72 -8.38
CA TYR A 73 -12.73 -6.03 -9.03
C TYR A 73 -13.81 -6.94 -8.43
N TYR A 74 -14.20 -6.75 -7.17
CA TYR A 74 -15.16 -7.63 -6.51
C TYR A 74 -16.52 -6.97 -6.29
N PHE A 75 -16.57 -5.70 -5.89
CA PHE A 75 -17.85 -5.04 -5.62
C PHE A 75 -18.46 -4.39 -6.86
N LEU A 76 -17.65 -3.81 -7.74
CA LEU A 76 -18.14 -3.04 -8.89
C LEU A 76 -18.99 -3.82 -9.90
N PRO A 77 -18.64 -5.07 -10.27
CA PRO A 77 -19.45 -5.85 -11.21
C PRO A 77 -20.86 -6.16 -10.67
N HIS A 78 -21.07 -6.04 -9.35
CA HIS A 78 -22.30 -6.42 -8.66
C HIS A 78 -23.16 -5.21 -8.23
N MET A 79 -22.67 -3.98 -8.38
CA MET A 79 -23.41 -2.77 -8.02
C MET A 79 -24.02 -2.12 -9.26
N ASN A 80 -25.34 -1.86 -9.20
CA ASN A 80 -26.11 -1.22 -10.27
C ASN A 80 -25.40 0.04 -10.79
N HIS A 81 -25.30 0.17 -12.11
CA HIS A 81 -24.59 1.23 -12.86
C HIS A 81 -25.19 2.64 -12.71
N SER A 82 -25.42 3.10 -11.48
CA SER A 82 -25.79 4.48 -11.22
C SER A 82 -24.59 5.40 -11.50
N SER A 83 -24.83 6.50 -12.22
CA SER A 83 -23.82 7.51 -12.53
C SER A 83 -23.21 8.15 -11.26
N THR A 84 -23.99 8.25 -10.19
CA THR A 84 -23.52 8.74 -8.89
C THR A 84 -22.48 7.80 -8.28
N PHE A 85 -22.69 6.48 -8.38
CA PHE A 85 -21.77 5.48 -7.86
C PHE A 85 -20.44 5.48 -8.63
N LEU A 86 -20.50 5.55 -9.97
CA LEU A 86 -19.30 5.67 -10.82
C LEU A 86 -18.49 6.93 -10.48
N THR A 87 -19.17 8.07 -10.24
CA THR A 87 -18.50 9.34 -9.91
C THR A 87 -17.80 9.28 -8.55
N ILE A 88 -18.50 8.79 -7.52
CA ILE A 88 -17.92 8.61 -6.17
C ILE A 88 -16.69 7.70 -6.26
N GLN A 89 -16.79 6.60 -7.01
CA GLN A 89 -15.69 5.67 -7.18
C GLN A 89 -14.45 6.30 -7.83
N ILE A 90 -14.61 7.09 -8.91
CA ILE A 90 -13.48 7.78 -9.57
C ILE A 90 -12.78 8.71 -8.57
N ILE A 91 -13.57 9.45 -7.78
CA ILE A 91 -13.05 10.35 -6.75
C ILE A 91 -12.30 9.55 -5.67
N THR A 92 -12.91 8.49 -5.12
CA THR A 92 -12.29 7.63 -4.11
C THR A 92 -11.00 6.99 -4.62
N ARG A 93 -10.99 6.50 -5.86
CA ARG A 93 -9.80 5.92 -6.50
C ARG A 93 -8.67 6.94 -6.61
N SER A 94 -8.99 8.16 -7.03
CA SER A 94 -8.01 9.25 -7.13
C SER A 94 -7.43 9.58 -5.76
N LEU A 95 -8.28 9.73 -4.74
CA LEU A 95 -7.86 10.02 -3.36
C LEU A 95 -6.96 8.92 -2.80
N PHE A 96 -7.32 7.65 -3.01
CA PHE A 96 -6.52 6.50 -2.60
C PHE A 96 -5.16 6.47 -3.29
N ASN A 97 -5.10 6.73 -4.59
CA ASN A 97 -3.83 6.79 -5.30
C ASN A 97 -2.93 7.94 -4.78
N VAL A 98 -3.51 9.12 -4.54
CA VAL A 98 -2.78 10.26 -3.97
C VAL A 98 -2.24 9.90 -2.59
N LEU A 99 -3.06 9.30 -1.73
CA LEU A 99 -2.65 8.88 -0.39
C LEU A 99 -1.50 7.86 -0.43
N ALA A 100 -1.60 6.84 -1.28
CA ALA A 100 -0.54 5.85 -1.47
C ALA A 100 0.77 6.50 -1.94
N ASN A 101 0.71 7.46 -2.87
CA ASN A 101 1.88 8.17 -3.36
C ASN A 101 2.54 9.04 -2.28
N ILE A 102 1.76 9.73 -1.45
CA ILE A 102 2.27 10.54 -0.34
C ILE A 102 3.04 9.65 0.65
N PHE A 103 2.43 8.55 1.08
CA PHE A 103 3.06 7.64 2.05
C PHE A 103 4.27 6.90 1.46
N THR A 104 4.24 6.53 0.18
CA THR A 104 5.41 5.95 -0.50
C THR A 104 6.56 6.95 -0.56
N THR A 105 6.28 8.21 -0.91
CA THR A 105 7.28 9.29 -0.96
C THR A 105 7.86 9.55 0.42
N PHE A 106 7.00 9.63 1.44
CA PHE A 106 7.42 9.79 2.83
C PHE A 106 8.32 8.65 3.31
N SER A 107 7.96 7.40 2.98
CA SER A 107 8.76 6.21 3.32
C SER A 107 10.13 6.23 2.63
N ASN A 108 10.20 6.64 1.36
CA ASN A 108 11.46 6.82 0.65
C ASN A 108 12.36 7.87 1.35
N TRP A 109 11.79 9.00 1.78
CA TRP A 109 12.54 10.00 2.55
C TRP A 109 13.03 9.47 3.90
N LEU A 110 12.23 8.66 4.59
CA LEU A 110 12.65 7.98 5.82
C LEU A 110 13.81 7.02 5.57
N VAL A 111 13.78 6.25 4.48
CA VAL A 111 14.89 5.35 4.11
C VAL A 111 16.18 6.14 3.87
N VAL A 112 16.11 7.28 3.16
CA VAL A 112 17.26 8.17 2.97
C VAL A 112 17.80 8.70 4.29
N LEU A 113 16.90 9.13 5.19
CA LEU A 113 17.26 9.63 6.52
C LEU A 113 17.93 8.55 7.37
N ILE A 114 17.38 7.34 7.40
CA ILE A 114 17.92 6.18 8.13
C ILE A 114 19.31 5.81 7.58
N THR A 115 19.46 5.78 6.26
CA THR A 115 20.73 5.47 5.61
C THR A 115 21.80 6.52 5.95
N THR A 116 21.44 7.80 5.90
CA THR A 116 22.33 8.91 6.26
C THR A 116 22.73 8.83 7.74
N PHE A 117 21.77 8.58 8.63
CA PHE A 117 22.03 8.41 10.06
C PHE A 117 23.03 7.27 10.32
N ARG A 118 22.86 6.13 9.64
CA ARG A 118 23.80 5.00 9.72
C ARG A 118 25.19 5.35 9.21
N LEU A 119 25.31 6.08 8.10
CA LEU A 119 26.60 6.49 7.54
C LEU A 119 27.37 7.44 8.46
N ILE A 120 26.67 8.31 9.20
CA ILE A 120 27.29 9.22 10.17
C ILE A 120 27.78 8.45 11.39
N VAL A 121 26.98 7.52 11.93
CA VAL A 121 27.32 6.79 13.17
C VAL A 121 28.47 5.80 12.97
N VAL A 122 28.66 5.27 11.76
CA VAL A 122 29.74 4.30 11.46
C VAL A 122 31.08 4.98 11.18
N LYS A 123 31.07 6.28 10.83
CA LYS A 123 32.29 7.08 10.62
C LYS A 123 32.78 7.67 11.94
#